data_AF-A0A357CH55-F1
#
_entry.id   AF-A0A357CH55-F1
#
_cell.length_a   1.000
_cell.length_b   1.000
_cell.length_c   1.000
_cell.angle_alpha   90.00
_cell.angle_beta   90.00
_cell.angle_gamma   90.00
#
_symmetry.space_group_name_H-M   'P 1'
#
loop_
_entity.id
_entity.type
_entity.pdbx_description
1 polymer ?
#
loop_
_entity_poly.entity_id
_entity_poly.type
_entity_poly.pdbx_seq_one_letter_code
_entity_poly.pdbx_strand_id
1 'polypeptide(L)'
;TLGLHEVRVQLHAEVEPRITVNVARSPDEAARQARGEDVSSKAMSEAEEEAEAAKVAAAALFEEGAPAEITGEEKADEELSE
;
A
#
# COMPACT_ATOMS: atom_id res chain seq x y z
N THR A 1 -9.61 10.93 17.58
CA THR A 1 -8.44 10.53 16.77
C THR A 1 -8.60 9.06 16.45
N LEU A 2 -8.34 8.65 15.20
CA LEU A 2 -8.26 7.24 14.81
C LEU A 2 -6.80 6.78 14.92
N GLY A 3 -6.57 5.48 15.00
CA GLY A 3 -5.23 4.90 15.07
C GLY A 3 -4.84 4.39 16.45
N LEU A 4 -3.56 4.06 16.61
CA LEU A 4 -2.99 3.53 17.84
C LEU A 4 -2.56 4.67 18.76
N HIS A 5 -2.99 4.62 20.01
CA HIS A 5 -2.69 5.62 21.04
C HIS A 5 -1.98 4.95 22.21
N GLU A 6 -0.82 5.45 22.60
CA GLU A 6 -0.19 5.04 23.86
C GLU A 6 -0.81 5.81 25.03
N VAL A 7 -1.39 5.07 25.97
CA VAL A 7 -2.00 5.62 27.19
C VAL A 7 -1.23 5.12 28.40
N ARG A 8 -0.92 6.03 29.32
CA ARG A 8 -0.32 5.69 30.61
C ARG A 8 -1.44 5.50 31.64
N VAL A 9 -1.39 4.40 32.36
CA VAL A 9 -2.34 4.12 33.45
C VAL A 9 -1.58 4.17 34.76
N GLN A 10 -1.93 5.11 35.64
CA GLN A 10 -1.42 5.14 37.01
C GLN A 10 -2.24 4.19 37.87
N LEU A 11 -1.60 3.12 38.36
CA LEU A 11 -2.22 2.21 39.33
C LEU A 11 -1.81 2.56 40.76
N HIS A 12 -0.52 2.79 40.98
CA HIS A 12 0.07 3.15 42.28
C HIS A 12 1.32 4.01 42.06
N ALA A 13 1.84 4.65 43.12
CA ALA A 13 3.00 5.56 43.08
C ALA A 13 4.29 4.95 42.50
N GLU A 14 4.36 3.62 42.35
CA GLU A 14 5.51 2.90 41.81
C GLU A 14 5.20 2.21 40.46
N VAL A 15 3.93 2.18 40.04
CA VAL A 15 3.48 1.36 38.90
C VAL A 15 2.66 2.19 37.94
N GLU A 16 3.28 2.46 36.79
CA GLU A 16 2.69 3.19 35.66
C GLU A 16 2.86 2.41 34.34
N PRO A 17 2.05 1.37 34.09
CA PRO A 17 2.06 0.67 32.81
C PRO A 17 1.65 1.58 31.65
N ARG A 18 2.23 1.30 30.48
CA ARG A 18 1.79 1.84 29.19
C ARG A 18 0.96 0.80 28.47
N ILE A 19 -0.19 1.20 27.97
CA ILE A 19 -1.06 0.38 27.13
C ILE A 19 -1.21 1.04 25.76
N THR A 20 -1.33 0.22 24.71
CA THR A 20 -1.66 0.70 23.37
C THR A 20 -3.15 0.49 23.12
N VAL A 21 -3.87 1.56 22.83
CA VAL A 21 -5.31 1.55 22.54
C VAL A 21 -5.51 1.79 21.05
N ASN A 22 -6.13 0.85 20.36
CA ASN A 22 -6.45 0.96 18.94
C ASN A 22 -7.88 1.49 18.77
N VAL A 23 -8.02 2.65 18.12
CA VAL A 23 -9.32 3.29 17.86
C VAL A 23 -9.61 3.24 16.36
N ALA A 24 -10.49 2.31 15.97
CA ALA A 24 -10.92 2.11 14.59
C ALA A 24 -12.45 2.11 14.47
N ARG A 25 -12.98 2.34 13.25
CA ARG A 25 -14.44 2.35 13.02
C ARG A 25 -15.01 0.94 12.87
N SER A 26 -14.16 -0.05 12.62
CA SER A 26 -14.52 -1.45 12.45
C SER A 26 -13.43 -2.40 12.98
N PRO A 27 -13.76 -3.67 13.29
CA PRO A 27 -12.78 -4.64 13.78
C PRO A 27 -11.73 -5.02 12.71
N ASP A 28 -12.13 -5.08 11.43
CA ASP A 28 -11.20 -5.38 10.34
C ASP A 28 -10.15 -4.26 10.21
N GLU A 29 -10.60 -3.01 10.22
CA GLU A 29 -9.75 -1.82 10.20
C GLU A 29 -8.78 -1.79 11.39
N ALA A 30 -9.24 -2.15 12.60
CA ALA A 30 -8.37 -2.27 13.77
C ALA A 30 -7.24 -3.30 13.53
N ALA A 31 -7.56 -4.46 12.94
CA ALA A 31 -6.58 -5.47 12.62
C ALA A 31 -5.56 -4.97 11.59
N ARG A 32 -6.00 -4.16 10.61
CA ARG A 32 -5.09 -3.52 9.63
C ARG A 32 -4.16 -2.52 10.28
N GLN A 33 -4.70 -1.65 11.13
CA GLN A 33 -3.91 -0.69 11.91
C GLN A 33 -2.88 -1.39 12.81
N ALA A 34 -3.27 -2.51 13.45
CA ALA A 34 -2.37 -3.29 14.30
C ALA A 34 -1.22 -3.94 13.52
N ARG A 35 -1.40 -4.22 12.22
CA ARG A 35 -0.31 -4.68 11.32
C ARG A 35 0.60 -3.54 10.85
N GLY A 36 0.24 -2.29 11.14
CA GLY A 36 0.98 -1.11 10.68
C GLY A 36 0.51 -0.58 9.32
N GLU A 37 -0.64 -1.02 8.81
CA GLU A 37 -1.25 -0.40 7.62
C GLU A 37 -1.88 0.94 7.99
N ASP A 38 -1.52 2.01 7.26
CA ASP A 38 -2.13 3.33 7.40
C ASP A 38 -3.47 3.35 6.66
N VAL A 39 -4.55 3.22 7.43
CA VAL A 39 -5.94 3.24 6.94
C VAL A 39 -6.61 4.61 7.13
N SER A 40 -5.81 5.67 7.25
CA SER A 40 -6.35 7.02 7.31
C SER A 40 -7.01 7.41 5.97
N SER A 41 -8.01 8.29 6.04
CA SER A 41 -8.68 8.81 4.82
C SER A 41 -7.72 9.54 3.89
N LYS A 42 -6.62 10.08 4.44
CA LYS A 42 -5.55 10.72 3.68
C LYS A 42 -4.70 9.69 2.94
N ALA A 43 -4.29 8.60 3.61
CA ALA A 43 -3.57 7.51 2.96
C ALA A 43 -4.39 6.89 1.82
N MET A 44 -5.72 6.80 2.00
CA MET A 44 -6.63 6.30 0.97
C MET A 44 -6.73 7.25 -0.24
N SER A 45 -6.82 8.57 -0.03
CA SER A 45 -6.84 9.54 -1.13
C SER A 45 -5.51 9.62 -1.88
N GLU A 46 -4.38 9.55 -1.15
CA GLU A 46 -3.04 9.57 -1.75
C GLU A 46 -2.82 8.33 -2.64
N ALA A 47 -3.27 7.15 -2.19
CA ALA A 47 -3.21 5.94 -2.99
C ALA A 47 -4.07 6.01 -4.28
N GLU A 48 -5.24 6.65 -4.21
CA GLU A 48 -6.10 6.86 -5.37
C GLU A 48 -5.48 7.85 -6.37
N GLU A 49 -4.92 8.95 -5.89
CA GLU A 49 -4.22 9.95 -6.71
C GLU A 49 -2.99 9.36 -7.41
N GLU A 50 -2.19 8.56 -6.69
CA GLU A 50 -1.02 7.88 -7.27
C GLU A 50 -1.44 6.86 -8.34
N ALA A 51 -2.52 6.12 -8.09
CA ALA A 51 -3.07 5.19 -9.08
C ALA A 51 -3.60 5.90 -10.33
N GLU A 52 -4.25 7.06 -10.20
CA GLU A 52 -4.67 7.89 -11.34
C GLU A 52 -3.47 8.45 -12.11
N ALA A 53 -2.46 8.98 -11.42
CA ALA A 53 -1.23 9.48 -12.03
C ALA A 53 -0.50 8.39 -12.82
N ALA A 54 -0.42 7.17 -12.26
CA ALA A 54 0.17 6.02 -12.93
C ALA A 54 -0.58 5.63 -14.21
N LYS A 55 -1.92 5.69 -14.22
CA LYS A 55 -2.73 5.43 -15.43
C LYS A 55 -2.51 6.49 -16.50
N VAL A 56 -2.46 7.77 -16.12
CA VAL A 56 -2.20 8.87 -17.06
C VAL A 56 -0.80 8.75 -17.65
N ALA A 57 0.21 8.47 -16.82
CA ALA A 57 1.57 8.24 -17.28
C ALA A 57 1.66 7.02 -18.22
N ALA A 58 0.98 5.92 -17.88
CA ALA A 58 0.90 4.76 -18.77
C ALA A 58 0.24 5.12 -20.11
N ALA A 59 -0.89 5.83 -20.10
CA ALA A 59 -1.56 6.26 -21.33
C ALA A 59 -0.67 7.15 -22.20
N ALA A 60 0.07 8.09 -21.60
CA ALA A 60 1.03 8.95 -22.31
C ALA A 60 2.15 8.13 -22.97
N LEU A 61 2.69 7.11 -22.28
CA LEU A 61 3.71 6.22 -22.85
C LEU A 61 3.18 5.37 -24.02
N PHE A 62 1.90 4.98 -23.98
CA PHE A 62 1.25 4.27 -25.09
C PHE A 62 0.96 5.20 -26.29
N GLU A 63 0.63 6.46 -26.05
CA GLU A 63 0.28 7.44 -27.09
C GLU A 63 1.51 8.10 -27.73
N GLU A 64 2.59 8.31 -26.98
CA GLU A 64 3.87 8.85 -27.48
C GLU A 64 4.67 7.82 -28.30
N GLY A 65 4.18 6.58 -28.41
CA GLY A 65 4.78 5.53 -29.23
C GLY A 65 6.13 5.09 -28.68
N ALA A 66 6.11 4.20 -27.70
CA ALA A 66 7.32 3.60 -27.14
C ALA A 66 8.26 3.09 -28.27
N PRO A 67 9.54 3.51 -28.33
CA PRO A 67 10.49 2.86 -29.21
C PRO A 67 10.61 1.40 -28.75
N ALA A 68 10.24 0.49 -29.64
CA ALA A 68 10.29 -0.94 -29.40
C ALA A 68 11.74 -1.41 -29.32
N GLU A 69 12.35 -1.32 -28.14
CA GLU A 69 13.52 -2.11 -27.77
C GLU A 69 13.28 -2.75 -26.39
N ILE A 70 12.42 -3.77 -26.39
CA ILE A 70 12.53 -4.87 -25.42
C ILE A 70 13.42 -5.91 -26.10
N THR A 71 14.73 -5.77 -25.91
CA THR A 71 15.69 -6.83 -26.26
C THR A 71 15.50 -7.99 -25.30
N GLY A 72 15.02 -9.12 -25.82
CA GLY A 72 14.89 -10.39 -25.11
C GLY A 72 14.63 -11.50 -26.12
N GLU A 73 15.71 -12.11 -26.60
CA GLU A 73 15.77 -13.32 -27.42
C GLU A 73 14.70 -14.37 -27.07
N GLU A 74 13.99 -14.88 -28.09
CA GLU A 74 14.06 -16.29 -28.49
C GLU A 74 13.34 -16.49 -29.83
N LYS A 75 14.13 -16.54 -30.92
CA LYS A 75 13.73 -17.28 -32.13
C LYS A 75 13.94 -18.75 -31.83
N ALA A 76 12.89 -19.50 -31.56
CA ALA A 76 12.87 -20.95 -31.66
C ALA A 76 11.43 -21.43 -31.83
N ASP A 77 10.95 -21.48 -33.08
CA ASP A 77 10.29 -22.65 -33.64
C ASP A 77 9.88 -22.37 -35.10
N GLU A 78 10.80 -22.53 -36.03
CA GLU A 78 10.45 -22.94 -37.40
C GLU A 78 11.48 -23.98 -37.83
N GLU A 79 10.97 -25.16 -38.18
CA GLU A 79 11.65 -26.36 -38.70
C GLU A 79 12.26 -27.37 -37.72
N LEU A 80 11.43 -28.29 -37.22
CA LEU A 80 11.78 -29.72 -37.22
C LEU A 80 10.59 -30.57 -37.67
N SER A 81 10.64 -30.93 -38.95
CA SER A 81 10.13 -32.14 -39.61
C SER A 81 9.25 -33.12 -38.81
N GLU A 82 8.03 -33.36 -39.30
CA GLU A 82 7.52 -34.67 -39.75
C GLU A 82 6.34 -34.51 -40.72
#